data_AF-A0A960M6U7-F1
#
_entry.id   AF-A0A960M6U7-F1
#
_cell.length_a   1.000
_cell.length_b   1.000
_cell.length_c   1.000
_cell.angle_alpha   90.00
_cell.angle_beta   90.00
_cell.angle_gamma   90.00
#
_symmetry.space_group_name_H-M   'P 1'
#
loop_
_entity.id
_entity.type
_entity.pdbx_description
1 polymer ?
#
loop_
_entity_poly.entity_id
_entity_poly.type
_entity_poly.pdbx_seq_one_letter_code
_entity_poly.pdbx_strand_id
1 'polypeptide(L)'
;MKKSIFLFLFFISIGCSPSTVTDCRREAKGVIKSLTADLKEIQTREDLLDKEEKISRKVQILVDLMIRLKKLQERGAVIPDEEDHTDSDDLMQEMKRIYTIEGGRVIFERFEREALLTLDAYDQRRKK
;
A
#
# COMPACT_ATOMS: atom_id res chain seq x y z
N MET A 1 31.98 -32.09 21.13
CA MET A 1 32.60 -31.42 19.95
C MET A 1 31.63 -31.56 18.80
N LYS A 2 30.70 -30.61 18.65
CA LYS A 2 30.76 -29.40 17.80
C LYS A 2 30.76 -29.71 16.30
N LYS A 3 29.61 -29.34 15.70
CA LYS A 3 29.43 -28.75 14.37
C LYS A 3 29.38 -29.71 13.18
N SER A 4 28.19 -30.23 12.93
CA SER A 4 27.78 -30.61 11.58
C SER A 4 26.27 -30.42 11.45
N ILE A 5 25.86 -29.15 11.30
CA ILE A 5 24.52 -28.63 10.89
C ILE A 5 24.71 -27.11 10.83
N PHE A 6 25.45 -26.63 9.84
CA PHE A 6 25.61 -25.18 9.59
C PHE A 6 25.84 -24.94 8.10
N LEU A 7 24.95 -25.46 7.25
CA LEU A 7 25.08 -25.28 5.79
C LEU A 7 23.75 -25.50 5.05
N PHE A 8 22.62 -25.08 5.63
CA PHE A 8 21.32 -25.22 4.94
C PHE A 8 20.35 -24.04 5.10
N LEU A 9 20.81 -22.86 5.53
CA LEU A 9 19.93 -21.71 5.74
C LEU A 9 20.54 -20.41 5.17
N PHE A 10 21.09 -20.48 3.96
CA PHE A 10 21.60 -19.31 3.24
C PHE A 10 20.88 -19.03 1.90
N PHE A 11 19.75 -19.71 1.63
CA PHE A 11 19.10 -19.66 0.31
C PHE A 11 17.66 -19.16 0.27
N ILE A 12 17.14 -18.59 1.36
CA ILE A 12 15.77 -18.09 1.36
C ILE A 12 15.77 -16.63 1.78
N SER A 13 15.63 -15.75 0.79
CA SER A 13 14.98 -14.43 0.81
C SER A 13 15.75 -13.37 0.03
N ILE A 14 15.98 -13.61 -1.27
CA ILE A 14 15.90 -12.48 -2.22
C ILE A 14 14.41 -12.14 -2.27
N GLY A 15 13.94 -11.36 -1.30
CA GLY A 15 12.66 -10.68 -1.43
C GLY A 15 12.78 -9.85 -2.70
N CYS A 16 12.00 -10.21 -3.72
CA CYS A 16 11.93 -9.51 -5.00
C CYS A 16 11.28 -8.15 -4.74
N SER A 17 12.04 -7.26 -4.13
CA SER A 17 11.64 -5.91 -3.81
C SER A 17 11.60 -5.15 -5.14
N PRO A 18 10.49 -4.47 -5.49
CA PRO A 18 10.39 -3.73 -6.74
C PRO A 18 11.57 -2.76 -6.86
N SER A 19 12.36 -2.91 -7.92
CA SER A 19 13.57 -2.13 -8.16
C SER A 19 13.40 -1.11 -9.29
N THR A 20 12.27 -1.15 -9.98
CA THR A 20 11.95 -0.29 -11.13
C THR A 20 10.61 0.42 -10.96
N VAL A 21 10.38 1.48 -11.74
CA VAL A 21 9.09 2.20 -11.82
C VAL A 21 7.98 1.23 -12.21
N THR A 22 8.23 0.39 -13.22
CA THR A 22 7.28 -0.60 -13.72
C THR A 22 6.89 -1.62 -12.66
N ASP A 23 7.84 -2.09 -11.85
CA ASP A 23 7.54 -3.01 -10.75
C ASP A 23 6.70 -2.34 -9.66
N CYS A 24 7.05 -1.11 -9.25
CA CYS A 24 6.27 -0.36 -8.28
C CYS A 24 4.82 -0.17 -8.75
N ARG A 25 4.64 0.15 -10.04
CA ARG A 25 3.32 0.31 -10.66
C ARG A 25 2.53 -0.98 -10.70
N ARG A 26 3.15 -2.08 -11.15
CA ARG A 26 2.50 -3.39 -11.22
C ARG A 26 2.05 -3.86 -9.84
N GLU A 27 2.89 -3.67 -8.82
CA GLU A 27 2.56 -4.00 -7.44
C GLU A 27 1.45 -3.11 -6.90
N ALA A 28 1.54 -1.79 -7.12
CA ALA A 28 0.49 -0.84 -6.71
C ALA A 28 -0.86 -1.21 -7.35
N LYS A 29 -0.89 -1.52 -8.65
CA LYS A 29 -2.10 -1.98 -9.36
C LYS A 29 -2.69 -3.22 -8.71
N GLY A 30 -1.85 -4.20 -8.35
CA GLY A 30 -2.29 -5.41 -7.64
C GLY A 30 -2.88 -5.13 -6.26
N VAL A 31 -2.24 -4.25 -5.49
CA VAL A 31 -2.70 -3.86 -4.15
C VAL A 31 -3.99 -3.04 -4.23
N ILE A 32 -4.11 -2.10 -5.17
CA ILE A 32 -5.34 -1.32 -5.42
C ILE A 32 -6.50 -2.26 -5.73
N LYS A 33 -6.37 -3.15 -6.72
CA LYS A 33 -7.44 -4.11 -7.05
C LYS A 33 -7.85 -4.97 -5.86
N SER A 34 -6.87 -5.45 -5.10
CA SER A 34 -7.12 -6.27 -3.92
C SER A 34 -7.77 -5.48 -2.79
N LEU A 35 -7.41 -4.21 -2.60
CA LEU A 35 -8.03 -3.32 -1.62
C LEU A 35 -9.47 -3.00 -2.02
N THR A 36 -9.71 -2.64 -3.28
CA THR A 36 -11.05 -2.40 -3.82
C THR A 36 -11.96 -3.61 -3.63
N ALA A 37 -11.47 -4.83 -3.89
CA ALA A 37 -12.24 -6.05 -3.65
C ALA A 37 -12.62 -6.23 -2.17
N ASP A 38 -11.67 -5.98 -1.25
CA ASP A 38 -11.96 -6.04 0.19
C ASP A 38 -12.99 -5.01 0.62
N LEU A 39 -12.91 -3.78 0.08
CA LEU A 39 -13.86 -2.72 0.38
C LEU A 39 -15.26 -3.06 -0.14
N LYS A 40 -15.38 -3.61 -1.35
CA LYS A 40 -16.68 -4.03 -1.94
C LYS A 40 -17.46 -5.00 -1.06
N GLU A 41 -16.75 -5.86 -0.33
CA GLU A 41 -17.36 -6.83 0.59
C GLU A 41 -17.91 -6.20 1.88
N ILE A 42 -17.52 -4.96 2.22
CA ILE A 42 -17.95 -4.26 3.45
C ILE A 42 -19.31 -3.62 3.22
N GLN A 43 -20.31 -4.04 3.98
CA GLN A 43 -21.67 -3.48 3.93
C GLN A 43 -22.06 -2.75 5.21
N THR A 44 -21.40 -3.10 6.33
CA THR A 44 -21.68 -2.58 7.67
C THR A 44 -20.43 -2.03 8.34
N ARG A 45 -20.63 -1.36 9.47
CA ARG A 45 -19.53 -0.88 10.32
C ARG A 45 -18.73 -2.05 10.90
N GLU A 46 -19.42 -3.11 11.26
CA GLU A 46 -18.84 -4.33 11.84
C GLU A 46 -17.92 -5.01 10.81
N ASP A 47 -18.34 -5.12 9.54
CA ASP A 47 -17.47 -5.64 8.47
C ASP A 47 -16.18 -4.82 8.31
N LEU A 48 -16.28 -3.49 8.48
CA LEU A 48 -15.13 -2.59 8.39
C LEU A 48 -14.16 -2.78 9.55
N LEU A 49 -14.67 -2.99 10.76
CA LEU A 49 -13.86 -3.30 11.95
C LEU A 49 -13.18 -4.67 11.83
N ASP A 50 -13.91 -5.69 11.34
CA ASP A 50 -13.36 -7.04 11.17
C ASP A 50 -12.24 -7.08 10.12
N LYS A 51 -12.28 -6.17 9.14
CA LYS A 51 -11.27 -6.05 8.08
C LYS A 51 -10.22 -4.97 8.31
N GLU A 52 -10.31 -4.24 9.42
CA GLU A 52 -9.45 -3.08 9.71
C GLU A 52 -7.96 -3.38 9.52
N GLU A 53 -7.45 -4.44 10.16
CA GLU A 53 -6.02 -4.78 10.09
C GLU A 53 -5.59 -5.14 8.65
N LYS A 54 -6.48 -5.81 7.89
CA LYS A 54 -6.22 -6.18 6.49
C LYS A 54 -6.15 -4.95 5.60
N ILE A 55 -7.08 -4.00 5.78
CA ILE A 55 -7.14 -2.74 5.04
C ILE A 55 -5.92 -1.88 5.38
N SER A 56 -5.62 -1.68 6.66
CA SER A 56 -4.47 -0.91 7.12
C SER A 56 -3.16 -1.42 6.53
N ARG A 57 -2.93 -2.74 6.53
CA ARG A 57 -1.75 -3.35 5.89
C ARG A 57 -1.65 -3.01 4.40
N LYS A 58 -2.75 -3.08 3.65
CA LYS A 58 -2.77 -2.76 2.22
C LYS A 58 -2.50 -1.27 1.96
N VAL A 59 -3.10 -0.39 2.77
CA VAL A 59 -2.83 1.05 2.72
C VAL A 59 -1.34 1.32 2.97
N GLN A 60 -0.74 0.68 3.97
CA GLN A 60 0.68 0.83 4.26
C GLN A 60 1.57 0.37 3.10
N ILE A 61 1.22 -0.74 2.43
CA ILE A 61 1.95 -1.20 1.24
C ILE A 61 1.87 -0.14 0.13
N LEU A 62 0.71 0.49 -0.10
CA LEU A 62 0.59 1.58 -1.08
C LEU A 62 1.49 2.77 -0.72
N VAL A 63 1.51 3.18 0.55
CA VAL A 63 2.39 4.26 1.04
C VAL A 63 3.86 3.93 0.78
N ASP A 64 4.28 2.71 1.09
CA ASP A 64 5.67 2.26 0.86
C ASP A 64 6.03 2.28 -0.63
N LEU A 65 5.10 1.86 -1.50
CA LEU A 65 5.27 1.91 -2.96
C LEU A 65 5.37 3.35 -3.47
N MET A 66 4.55 4.27 -2.96
CA MET A 66 4.63 5.70 -3.29
C MET A 66 6.00 6.29 -2.90
N ILE A 67 6.49 5.97 -1.70
CA ILE A 67 7.81 6.40 -1.22
C ILE A 67 8.92 5.83 -2.12
N ARG A 68 8.85 4.55 -2.48
CA ARG A 68 9.83 3.91 -3.37
C ARG A 68 9.84 4.53 -4.76
N LEU A 69 8.66 4.74 -5.34
CA LEU A 69 8.50 5.40 -6.62
C LEU A 69 9.11 6.81 -6.58
N LYS A 70 8.89 7.55 -5.49
CA LYS A 70 9.49 8.87 -5.29
C LYS A 70 11.02 8.83 -5.22
N LYS A 71 11.59 7.86 -4.51
CA LYS A 71 13.05 7.64 -4.46
C LYS A 71 13.64 7.30 -5.82
N LEU A 72 12.92 6.52 -6.64
CA LEU A 72 13.35 6.20 -8.00
C LEU A 72 13.36 7.46 -8.87
N GLN A 73 12.31 8.29 -8.77
CA GLN A 73 12.23 9.57 -9.47
C GLN A 73 13.41 10.50 -9.09
N GLU A 74 13.73 10.60 -7.80
CA GLU A 74 14.85 11.40 -7.29
C GLU A 74 16.21 10.90 -7.76
N ARG A 75 16.32 9.61 -8.13
CA ARG A 75 17.50 9.01 -8.76
C ARG A 75 17.51 9.16 -10.29
N GLY A 76 16.59 9.93 -10.85
CA GLY A 76 16.50 10.20 -12.29
C GLY A 76 15.65 9.20 -13.08
N ALA A 77 14.88 8.33 -12.41
CA ALA A 77 13.93 7.47 -13.13
C ALA A 77 12.80 8.32 -13.73
N VAL A 78 12.51 8.09 -15.01
CA VAL A 78 11.35 8.70 -15.68
C VAL A 78 10.10 7.95 -15.25
N ILE A 79 9.09 8.69 -14.79
CA ILE A 79 7.75 8.17 -14.51
C ILE A 79 6.89 8.52 -15.74
N PRO A 80 6.48 7.53 -16.56
CA PRO A 80 5.63 7.79 -17.73
C PRO A 80 4.29 8.39 -17.32
N ASP A 81 3.80 9.40 -18.03
CA ASP A 81 2.54 10.09 -17.71
C ASP A 81 1.28 9.30 -18.14
N GLU A 82 1.46 8.27 -18.97
CA GLU A 82 0.38 7.41 -19.44
C GLU A 82 -0.05 6.44 -18.33
N GLU A 83 -1.15 6.77 -17.64
CA GLU A 83 -1.80 5.89 -16.68
C GLU A 83 -3.27 5.63 -17.03
N ASP A 84 -3.61 4.35 -17.09
CA ASP A 84 -4.98 3.86 -16.97
C ASP A 84 -5.41 4.02 -15.51
N HIS A 85 -6.24 5.02 -15.24
CA HIS A 85 -6.71 5.36 -13.90
C HIS A 85 -7.91 4.52 -13.43
N THR A 86 -8.40 3.57 -14.24
CA THR A 86 -9.62 2.81 -13.95
C THR A 86 -9.59 2.15 -12.57
N ASP A 87 -8.48 1.54 -12.18
CA ASP A 87 -8.37 0.87 -10.87
C ASP A 87 -8.37 1.87 -9.70
N SER A 88 -7.77 3.04 -9.89
CA SER A 88 -7.76 4.12 -8.90
C SER A 88 -9.14 4.76 -8.75
N ASP A 89 -9.87 4.91 -9.86
CA ASP A 89 -11.24 5.42 -9.87
C ASP A 89 -12.20 4.45 -9.16
N ASP A 90 -12.05 3.15 -9.40
CA ASP A 90 -12.80 2.09 -8.72
C ASP A 90 -12.54 2.11 -7.20
N LEU A 91 -11.27 2.25 -6.79
CA LEU A 91 -10.93 2.37 -5.37
C LEU A 91 -11.55 3.61 -4.75
N MET A 92 -11.46 4.75 -5.43
CA MET A 92 -12.03 6.02 -4.99
C MET A 92 -13.56 5.93 -4.84
N GLN A 93 -14.24 5.24 -5.76
CA GLN A 93 -15.67 5.02 -5.68
C GLN A 93 -16.05 4.20 -4.44
N GLU A 94 -15.32 3.12 -4.16
CA GLU A 94 -15.56 2.31 -2.97
C GLU A 94 -15.26 3.07 -1.68
N MET A 95 -14.19 3.86 -1.64
CA MET A 95 -13.92 4.76 -0.51
C MET A 95 -15.11 5.69 -0.25
N LYS A 96 -15.62 6.36 -1.29
CA LYS A 96 -16.81 7.23 -1.17
C LYS A 96 -18.02 6.48 -0.62
N ARG A 97 -18.22 5.21 -1.02
CA ARG A 97 -19.30 4.36 -0.48
C ARG A 97 -19.08 4.01 0.99
N ILE A 98 -17.87 3.67 1.42
CA ILE A 98 -17.57 3.40 2.83
C ILE A 98 -17.89 4.62 3.71
N TYR A 99 -17.65 5.83 3.21
CA TYR A 99 -17.98 7.07 3.93
C TYR A 99 -19.48 7.25 4.17
N THR A 100 -20.35 6.57 3.42
CA THR A 100 -21.81 6.60 3.65
C THR A 100 -22.29 5.55 4.65
N ILE A 101 -21.43 4.60 5.07
CA ILE A 101 -21.76 3.62 6.11
C ILE A 101 -21.74 4.32 7.47
N GLU A 102 -22.69 3.98 8.34
CA GLU A 102 -22.76 4.52 9.70
C GLU A 102 -21.43 4.28 10.45
N GLY A 103 -20.79 5.35 10.93
CA GLY A 103 -19.48 5.28 11.58
C GLY A 103 -18.30 4.90 10.67
N GLY A 104 -18.54 4.54 9.41
CA GLY A 104 -17.53 4.12 8.44
C GLY A 104 -16.51 5.21 8.15
N ARG A 105 -16.97 6.47 8.03
CA ARG A 105 -16.10 7.64 7.86
C ARG A 105 -15.03 7.76 8.94
N VAL A 106 -15.40 7.66 10.21
CA VAL A 106 -14.45 7.84 11.34
C VAL A 106 -13.37 6.77 11.33
N ILE A 107 -13.75 5.53 11.03
CA ILE A 107 -12.81 4.41 10.94
C ILE A 107 -11.90 4.60 9.72
N PHE A 108 -12.45 4.97 8.57
CA PHE A 108 -11.67 5.09 7.35
C PHE A 108 -10.70 6.29 7.37
N GLU A 109 -11.12 7.44 7.93
CA GLU A 109 -10.25 8.61 8.12
C GLU A 109 -9.07 8.30 9.06
N ARG A 110 -9.17 7.30 9.95
CA ARG A 110 -8.02 6.83 10.76
C ARG A 110 -6.93 6.23 9.87
N PHE A 111 -7.29 5.37 8.92
CA PHE A 111 -6.34 4.77 7.98
C PHE A 111 -5.65 5.81 7.11
N GLU A 112 -6.43 6.76 6.58
CA GLU A 112 -5.88 7.85 5.76
C GLU A 112 -4.93 8.73 6.56
N ARG A 113 -5.28 9.04 7.81
CA ARG A 113 -4.42 9.85 8.69
C ARG A 113 -3.09 9.16 8.96
N GLU A 114 -3.08 7.87 9.24
CA GLU A 114 -1.84 7.10 9.44
C GLU A 114 -0.96 7.08 8.18
N ALA A 115 -1.58 6.91 7.02
CA ALA A 115 -0.91 6.97 5.73
C ALA A 115 -0.27 8.35 5.48
N LEU A 116 -1.03 9.43 5.70
CA LEU A 116 -0.56 10.80 5.55
C LEU A 116 0.58 11.13 6.50
N LEU A 117 0.48 10.73 7.78
CA LEU A 117 1.57 10.92 8.75
C LEU A 117 2.87 10.24 8.29
N THR A 118 2.77 9.06 7.69
CA THR A 118 3.95 8.34 7.17
C THR A 118 4.56 9.06 5.97
N LEU A 119 3.73 9.55 5.04
CA LEU A 119 4.18 10.34 3.89
C LEU A 119 4.80 11.67 4.33
N ASP A 120 4.19 12.38 5.28
CA ASP A 120 4.70 13.62 5.85
C ASP A 120 6.06 13.41 6.53
N ALA A 121 6.19 12.33 7.31
CA ALA A 121 7.45 11.98 7.96
C ALA A 121 8.56 11.69 6.94
N TYR A 122 8.23 11.04 5.82
CA TYR A 122 9.16 10.85 4.71
C TYR A 122 9.57 12.19 4.10
N ASP A 123 8.59 13.05 3.78
CA ASP A 123 8.83 14.35 3.16
C ASP A 123 9.66 15.30 4.05
N GLN A 124 9.44 15.29 5.35
CA GLN A 124 10.24 16.05 6.32
C GLN A 124 11.68 15.56 6.39
N ARG A 125 11.92 14.24 6.33
CA ARG A 125 13.28 13.67 6.31
C ARG A 125 14.01 14.00 5.03
N ARG A 126 13.30 14.10 3.91
CA ARG A 126 13.87 14.47 2.61
C ARG A 126 14.30 15.94 2.54
N LYS A 127 13.59 16.85 3.20
CA LYS A 127 13.87 18.30 3.17
C LYS A 127 15.01 18.73 4.11
N LYS A 128 15.50 17.83 4.96
CA LYS A 128 16.64 18.06 5.86
C LYS A 128 17.93 17.63 5.19
#